data_AF-A0A4Q5TPN7-F1
#
_entry.id   AF-A0A4Q5TPN7-F1
#
_cell.length_a   1.000
_cell.length_b   1.000
_cell.length_c   1.000
_cell.angle_alpha   90.00
_cell.angle_beta   90.00
_cell.angle_gamma   90.00
#
_symmetry.space_group_name_H-M   'P 1'
#
loop_
_entity.id
_entity.type
_entity.pdbx_description
1 polymer ?
#
loop_
_entity_poly.entity_id
_entity_poly.type
_entity_poly.pdbx_seq_one_letter_code
_entity_poly.pdbx_strand_id
1 'polypeptide(L)'
;MPSYECILFLDSELLSIIELKFIPLGGIDSAYGNQWFSINKTTHELSPLELRSIDSSDEIRECYFEQGFLKFSARSGTYIEKFNSGQHSLENRRANLSPEVAMIIDNH
;
A
#
# COMPACT_ATOMS: atom_id res chain seq x y z
N MET A 1 14.61 -13.02 7.68
CA MET A 1 13.74 -12.09 6.93
C MET A 1 13.02 -11.21 7.92
N PRO A 2 12.91 -9.89 7.69
CA PRO A 2 12.07 -9.05 8.53
C PRO A 2 10.64 -9.60 8.51
N SER A 3 10.01 -9.71 9.68
CA SER A 3 8.60 -10.08 9.75
C SER A 3 7.76 -8.84 9.46
N TYR A 4 6.70 -8.96 8.68
CA TYR A 4 5.79 -7.86 8.39
C TYR A 4 4.33 -8.26 8.62
N GLU A 5 3.51 -7.26 8.94
CA GLU A 5 2.07 -7.36 9.02
C GLU A 5 1.47 -6.50 7.91
N CYS A 6 0.56 -7.06 7.11
CA CYS A 6 -0.20 -6.27 6.14
C CYS A 6 -1.32 -5.53 6.88
N ILE A 7 -1.30 -4.20 6.80
CA ILE A 7 -2.30 -3.33 7.43
C ILE A 7 -3.41 -2.99 6.44
N LEU A 8 -3.02 -2.67 5.21
CA LEU A 8 -3.93 -2.35 4.12
C LEU A 8 -3.46 -3.05 2.85
N PHE A 9 -4.43 -3.58 2.11
CA PHE A 9 -4.22 -4.10 0.77
C PHE A 9 -5.37 -3.67 -0.13
N LEU A 10 -5.05 -2.79 -1.07
CA LEU A 10 -5.92 -2.34 -2.14
C LEU A 10 -5.39 -2.92 -3.45
N ASP A 11 -6.25 -3.59 -4.20
CA ASP A 11 -5.80 -4.44 -5.30
C ASP A 11 -6.59 -4.23 -6.59
N SER A 12 -5.90 -4.32 -7.73
CA SER A 12 -6.48 -4.37 -9.06
C SER A 12 -5.69 -5.33 -9.95
N GLU A 13 -6.07 -5.45 -11.22
CA GLU A 13 -5.35 -6.28 -12.18
C GLU A 13 -3.94 -5.77 -12.48
N LEU A 14 -3.72 -4.44 -12.41
CA LEU A 14 -2.46 -3.82 -12.85
C LEU A 14 -1.63 -3.26 -11.69
N LEU A 15 -2.29 -2.82 -10.63
CA LEU A 15 -1.68 -2.10 -9.52
C LEU A 15 -2.20 -2.62 -8.19
N SER A 16 -1.30 -2.79 -7.23
CA SER A 16 -1.66 -2.91 -5.82
C SER A 16 -1.08 -1.74 -5.02
N ILE A 17 -1.84 -1.24 -4.05
CA ILE A 17 -1.33 -0.34 -3.02
C ILE A 17 -1.39 -1.07 -1.67
N ILE A 18 -0.26 -1.11 -0.96
CA ILE A 18 -0.14 -1.79 0.31
C ILE A 18 0.41 -0.87 1.39
N GLU A 19 -0.08 -1.08 2.61
CA GLU A 19 0.51 -0.56 3.83
C GLU A 19 1.03 -1.74 4.65
N LEU A 20 2.33 -1.75 4.93
CA LEU A 20 3.00 -2.79 5.69
C LEU A 20 3.55 -2.21 6.99
N LYS A 21 3.43 -2.99 8.06
CA LYS A 21 4.08 -2.73 9.34
C LYS A 21 5.21 -3.72 9.54
N PHE A 22 6.45 -3.24 9.59
CA PHE A 22 7.61 -4.09 9.80
C PHE A 22 7.86 -4.33 11.29
N ILE A 23 8.07 -5.59 11.64
CA ILE A 23 8.29 -6.06 13.00
C ILE A 23 9.81 -6.31 13.17
N PRO A 24 10.50 -5.51 14.00
CA PRO A 24 11.95 -5.66 14.19
C PRO A 24 12.30 -6.97 14.89
N LEU A 25 13.35 -7.63 14.40
CA LEU A 25 13.94 -8.82 15.02
C LEU A 25 14.67 -8.41 16.30
N GLY A 26 14.01 -8.52 17.45
CA GLY A 26 14.64 -8.25 18.75
C GLY A 26 13.74 -7.58 19.80
N GLY A 27 12.51 -7.18 19.46
CA GLY A 27 11.54 -6.67 20.43
C GLY A 27 11.92 -5.34 21.10
N ILE A 28 12.97 -4.67 20.60
CA ILE A 28 13.36 -3.33 21.05
C ILE A 28 12.56 -2.33 20.22
N ASP A 29 11.94 -1.38 20.93
CA ASP A 29 10.93 -0.38 20.55
C ASP A 29 11.22 0.55 19.34
N SER A 30 12.03 0.16 18.36
CA SER A 30 12.09 0.86 17.08
C SER A 30 11.00 0.30 16.16
N ALA A 31 9.74 0.57 16.49
CA ALA A 31 8.64 0.37 15.54
C ALA A 31 8.93 1.26 14.33
N TYR A 32 9.49 0.68 13.27
CA TYR A 32 9.49 1.34 11.97
C TYR A 32 8.03 1.65 11.66
N GLY A 33 7.74 2.94 11.44
CA GLY A 33 6.39 3.37 11.09
C GLY A 33 5.88 2.58 9.88
N ASN A 34 4.55 2.51 9.74
CA ASN A 34 3.94 1.85 8.60
C ASN A 34 4.52 2.42 7.30
N GLN A 35 4.92 1.52 6.40
CA GLN A 35 5.47 1.87 5.11
C GLN A 35 4.46 1.57 4.01
N TRP A 36 4.40 2.46 3.03
CA TRP A 36 3.46 2.37 1.92
C TRP A 36 4.21 2.01 0.65
N PHE A 37 3.61 1.14 -0.17
CA PHE A 37 4.17 0.75 -1.45
C PHE A 37 3.09 0.65 -2.52
N SER A 38 3.49 0.92 -3.75
CA SER A 38 2.78 0.56 -4.97
C SER A 38 3.48 -0.62 -5.63
N ILE A 39 2.71 -1.61 -6.08
CA ILE A 39 3.21 -2.75 -6.84
C ILE A 39 2.63 -2.71 -8.23
N ASN A 40 3.49 -2.60 -9.23
CA ASN A 40 3.11 -2.79 -10.61
C ASN A 40 3.11 -4.29 -10.93
N LYS A 41 1.94 -4.88 -11.14
CA LYS A 41 1.81 -6.32 -11.40
C LYS A 41 2.26 -6.75 -12.80
N THR A 42 2.48 -5.80 -13.71
CA THR A 42 3.03 -6.11 -15.03
C THR A 42 4.55 -6.23 -14.97
N THR A 43 5.22 -5.37 -14.20
CA THR A 43 6.69 -5.34 -14.09
C THR A 43 7.23 -6.02 -12.83
N HIS A 44 6.34 -6.38 -11.90
CA HIS A 44 6.67 -6.85 -10.54
C HIS A 44 7.51 -5.84 -9.74
N GLU A 45 7.43 -4.56 -10.09
CA GLU A 45 8.16 -3.51 -9.41
C GLU A 45 7.45 -3.12 -8.11
N LEU A 46 8.19 -3.14 -7.00
CA LEU A 46 7.77 -2.65 -5.70
C LEU A 46 8.36 -1.24 -5.49
N SER A 47 7.53 -0.20 -5.57
CA SER A 47 7.96 1.18 -5.42
C SER A 47 7.45 1.78 -4.10
N PRO A 48 8.29 2.45 -3.30
CA PRO A 48 7.84 3.10 -2.06
C PRO A 48 6.96 4.32 -2.36
N LEU A 49 5.95 4.52 -1.52
CA LEU A 49 5.11 5.71 -1.52
C LEU A 49 5.43 6.59 -0.32
N GLU A 50 5.80 7.84 -0.56
CA GLU A 50 6.16 8.78 0.49
C GLU A 50 4.90 9.53 0.96
N LEU A 51 4.35 9.08 2.09
CA LEU A 51 3.15 9.68 2.68
C LEU A 51 3.45 11.09 3.21
N ARG A 52 2.65 12.07 2.76
CA ARG A 52 2.72 13.48 3.17
C ARG A 52 1.67 13.86 4.18
N SER A 53 0.43 13.42 3.96
CA SER A 53 -0.68 13.68 4.88
C SER A 53 -1.76 12.62 4.72
N ILE A 54 -2.56 12.48 5.78
CA ILE A 54 -3.78 11.68 5.80
C ILE A 54 -4.90 12.62 6.22
N ASP A 55 -5.98 12.63 5.45
CA ASP A 55 -7.28 13.12 5.90
C ASP A 55 -8.21 11.91 6.03
N SER A 56 -8.86 11.75 7.17
CA SER A 56 -9.71 10.60 7.42
C SER A 56 -11.02 11.02 8.08
N SER A 57 -12.11 10.67 7.40
CA SER A 57 -13.46 10.64 7.96
C SER A 57 -13.84 9.21 8.34
N ASP A 58 -15.00 9.03 8.99
CA ASP A 58 -15.47 7.71 9.44
C ASP A 58 -15.66 6.69 8.30
N GLU A 59 -15.95 7.15 7.08
CA GLU A 59 -16.25 6.27 5.94
C GLU A 59 -15.18 6.27 4.84
N ILE A 60 -14.46 7.39 4.71
CA ILE A 60 -13.50 7.62 3.63
C ILE A 60 -12.18 8.10 4.22
N ARG A 61 -11.10 7.46 3.76
CA ARG A 61 -9.72 7.86 4.00
C ARG A 61 -9.08 8.39 2.72
N GLU A 62 -8.34 9.47 2.87
CA GLU A 62 -7.63 10.17 1.81
C GLU A 62 -6.16 10.29 2.22
N CYS A 63 -5.28 9.68 1.44
CA CYS A 63 -3.84 9.68 1.66
C CYS A 63 -3.16 10.44 0.51
N TYR A 64 -2.36 11.42 0.86
CA TYR A 64 -1.58 12.22 -0.08
C TYR A 64 -0.14 11.74 -0.03
N PHE A 65 0.36 11.27 -1.17
CA PHE A 65 1.74 10.84 -1.36
C PHE A 65 2.48 11.82 -2.27
N GLU A 66 3.81 11.78 -2.25
CA GLU A 66 4.58 12.49 -3.27
C GLU A 66 4.28 11.98 -4.68
N GLN A 67 3.98 10.69 -4.82
CA GLN A 67 3.76 10.02 -6.10
C GLN A 67 2.31 10.14 -6.60
N GLY A 68 1.36 10.50 -5.73
CA GLY A 68 -0.05 10.47 -6.08
C GLY A 68 -1.02 10.67 -4.92
N PHE A 69 -2.28 10.44 -5.18
CA PHE A 69 -3.38 10.59 -4.24
C PHE A 69 -4.19 9.29 -4.17
N LEU A 70 -4.45 8.80 -2.95
CA LEU A 70 -5.28 7.64 -2.71
C LEU A 70 -6.52 8.05 -1.93
N LYS A 71 -7.69 7.66 -2.42
CA LYS A 71 -8.96 7.77 -1.70
C LYS A 71 -9.58 6.39 -1.57
N PHE A 72 -9.90 5.94 -0.37
CA PHE A 72 -10.46 4.60 -0.18
C PHE A 72 -11.44 4.52 0.98
N SER A 73 -12.24 3.46 0.94
CA SER A 73 -13.22 3.06 1.94
C SER A 73 -12.96 1.61 2.39
N ALA A 74 -13.85 1.07 3.21
CA ALA A 74 -13.81 -0.33 3.62
C ALA A 74 -14.02 -1.35 2.46
N ARG A 75 -14.40 -0.89 1.25
CA ARG A 75 -14.71 -1.77 0.10
C ARG A 75 -13.86 -1.52 -1.13
N SER A 76 -13.54 -0.27 -1.42
CA SER A 76 -12.86 0.11 -2.66
C SER A 76 -11.97 1.33 -2.45
N GLY A 77 -11.07 1.56 -3.39
CA GLY A 77 -10.25 2.76 -3.46
C GLY A 77 -10.02 3.22 -4.88
N THR A 78 -9.53 4.44 -4.99
CA THR A 78 -9.06 5.05 -6.23
C THR A 78 -7.69 5.64 -5.95
N TYR A 79 -6.70 5.23 -6.73
CA TYR A 79 -5.37 5.84 -6.74
C TYR A 79 -5.19 6.67 -8.00
N ILE A 80 -4.69 7.89 -7.84
CA ILE A 80 -4.42 8.84 -8.92
C ILE A 80 -2.95 9.19 -8.87
N GLU A 81 -2.21 8.79 -9.90
CA GLU A 81 -0.78 9.09 -10.04
C GLU A 81 -0.57 10.58 -10.40
N LYS A 82 0.41 11.20 -9.76
CA LYS A 82 0.71 12.63 -9.94
C LYS A 82 1.30 12.94 -11.32
N PHE A 83 2.17 12.06 -11.84
CA PHE A 83 3.04 12.38 -12.99
C PHE A 83 2.42 12.08 -14.35
N ASN A 84 1.55 11.08 -14.44
CA ASN A 84 0.93 10.63 -15.70
C ASN A 84 -0.61 10.72 -15.64
N SER A 85 -1.19 11.19 -14.52
CA SER A 85 -2.64 11.22 -14.28
C SER A 85 -3.32 9.84 -14.44
N GLY A 86 -2.57 8.75 -14.26
CA GLY A 86 -3.11 7.39 -14.23
C GLY A 86 -4.10 7.24 -13.08
N GLN A 87 -5.32 6.80 -13.38
CA GLN A 87 -6.34 6.55 -12.38
C GLN A 87 -6.63 5.06 -12.30
N HIS A 88 -6.47 4.50 -11.11
CA HIS A 88 -6.63 3.08 -10.83
C HIS A 88 -7.76 2.86 -9.84
N SER A 89 -8.78 2.11 -10.26
CA SER A 89 -9.79 1.59 -9.34
C SER A 89 -9.25 0.35 -8.65
N LEU A 90 -9.34 0.33 -7.32
CA LEU A 90 -8.80 -0.71 -6.46
C LEU A 90 -9.92 -1.31 -5.60
N GLU A 91 -9.83 -2.60 -5.31
CA GLU A 91 -10.68 -3.31 -4.37
C GLU A 91 -9.97 -3.44 -3.03
N ASN A 92 -10.66 -3.16 -1.93
CA ASN A 92 -10.10 -3.35 -0.60
C ASN A 92 -10.19 -4.83 -0.19
N ARG A 93 -9.04 -5.50 -0.16
CA ARG A 93 -8.91 -6.92 0.16
C ARG A 93 -8.72 -7.19 1.65
N ARG A 94 -8.88 -6.18 2.52
CA ARG A 94 -8.83 -6.32 4.00
C ARG A 94 -7.56 -7.02 4.48
N ALA A 95 -6.42 -6.57 3.98
CA ALA A 95 -5.10 -7.14 4.29
C ALA A 95 -4.90 -8.62 3.90
N ASN A 96 -5.79 -9.19 3.08
CA ASN A 96 -5.63 -10.53 2.53
C ASN A 96 -4.77 -10.51 1.26
N LEU A 97 -3.45 -10.49 1.44
CA LEU A 97 -2.49 -10.47 0.32
C LEU A 97 -2.70 -11.64 -0.64
N SER A 98 -2.62 -11.37 -1.94
CA SER A 98 -2.56 -12.46 -2.92
C SER A 98 -1.19 -13.16 -2.83
N PRO A 99 -1.10 -14.46 -3.16
CA PRO A 99 0.19 -15.17 -3.18
C PRO A 99 1.24 -14.50 -4.08
N GLU A 100 0.80 -13.95 -5.22
CA GLU A 100 1.64 -13.20 -6.15
C GLU A 100 2.26 -11.97 -5.48
N VAL A 101 1.45 -11.15 -4.81
CA VAL A 101 1.93 -9.93 -4.13
C VAL A 101 2.87 -10.27 -2.97
N ALA A 102 2.56 -11.30 -2.19
CA ALA A 102 3.43 -11.78 -1.12
C ALA A 102 4.81 -12.20 -1.67
N MET A 103 4.85 -12.92 -2.79
CA MET A 103 6.11 -13.28 -3.44
C MET A 103 6.91 -12.06 -3.92
N ILE A 104 6.25 -11.01 -4.43
CA ILE A 104 6.94 -9.78 -4.86
C ILE A 104 7.59 -9.08 -3.65
N ILE A 105 6.87 -9.00 -2.53
CA ILE A 105 7.38 -8.40 -1.28
C ILE A 105 8.57 -9.20 -0.75
N ASP A 106 8.47 -10.53 -0.71
CA ASP A 106 9.51 -11.41 -0.13
C ASP A 106 10.81 -11.46 -0.96
N ASN A 107 10.76 -11.04 -2.22
CA ASN A 107 11.92 -10.96 -3.11
C ASN A 107 12.72 -9.64 -3.00
N HIS A 108 12.25 -8.68 -2.20
CA HIS A 108 12.89 -7.38 -1.96
C HIS A 108 13.37 -7.24 -0.51
#